data_AF-A0A1I1SSC9-F1
#
_entry.id   AF-A0A1I1SSC9-F1
#
_cell.length_a   1.000
_cell.length_b   1.000
_cell.length_c   1.000
_cell.angle_alpha   90.00
_cell.angle_beta   90.00
_cell.angle_gamma   90.00
#
_symmetry.space_group_name_H-M   'P 1'
#
loop_
_entity.id
_entity.type
_entity.pdbx_description
1 polymer ?
#
loop_
_entity_poly.entity_id
_entity_poly.type
_entity_poly.pdbx_seq_one_letter_code
_entity_poly.pdbx_strand_id
1 'polypeptide(L)'
;MKEIIKAVFPIDIPSKDAKNATKILFWIIAFAITMVLPNVAIKLNWFDSNLLIMMSVIFHGITGIGVVLAYKRFLKELDELERKIQFDALVVALGTALVSTSVYAILKTTGLVGSVNLSIIIMLISVTYAVSLIIGRVRYR
;
A
#
# COMPACT_ATOMS: atom_id res chain seq x y z
N MET A 1 -8.53 4.98 24.26
CA MET A 1 -7.22 5.48 23.75
C MET A 1 -6.08 4.47 23.92
N LYS A 2 -5.85 3.90 25.12
CA LYS A 2 -4.75 2.93 25.34
C LYS A 2 -4.80 1.72 24.40
N GLU A 3 -5.99 1.16 24.15
CA GLU A 3 -6.15 0.00 23.25
C GLU A 3 -5.85 0.30 21.77
N ILE A 4 -6.20 1.50 21.30
CA ILE A 4 -5.89 1.95 19.93
C ILE A 4 -4.38 2.12 19.78
N ILE A 5 -3.71 2.77 20.73
CA ILE A 5 -2.26 2.98 20.70
C ILE A 5 -1.53 1.63 20.63
N LYS A 6 -1.93 0.67 21.47
CA LYS A 6 -1.35 -0.66 21.45
C LYS A 6 -1.67 -1.44 20.16
N ALA A 7 -2.81 -1.18 19.50
CA ALA A 7 -3.21 -1.84 18.25
C ALA A 7 -2.43 -1.30 17.04
N VAL A 8 -2.07 0.00 17.07
CA VAL A 8 -1.20 0.64 16.08
C VAL A 8 0.25 0.23 16.32
N PHE A 9 0.70 0.24 17.58
CA PHE A 9 2.05 -0.14 17.99
C PHE A 9 1.98 -1.34 18.95
N PRO A 10 1.97 -2.58 18.44
CA PRO A 10 2.13 -3.73 19.31
C PRO A 10 3.53 -3.64 19.93
N ILE A 11 3.58 -3.44 21.25
CA ILE A 11 4.83 -3.23 21.99
C ILE A 11 5.59 -4.57 22.17
N ASP A 12 4.87 -5.70 22.13
CA ASP A 12 5.39 -7.05 22.43
C ASP A 12 5.41 -7.95 21.17
N ILE A 13 6.07 -7.53 20.09
CA ILE A 13 6.17 -8.32 18.85
C ILE A 13 7.29 -9.35 18.99
N PRO A 14 7.06 -10.65 18.69
CA PRO A 14 8.12 -11.64 18.63
C PRO A 14 9.25 -11.23 17.68
N SER A 15 10.50 -11.52 18.03
CA SER A 15 11.68 -11.09 17.24
C SER A 15 11.66 -11.59 15.79
N LYS A 16 11.02 -12.74 15.54
CA LYS A 16 10.79 -13.28 14.19
C LYS A 16 9.84 -12.38 13.37
N ASP A 17 8.73 -11.97 13.95
CA ASP A 17 7.72 -11.16 13.28
C ASP A 17 8.21 -9.73 13.08
N ALA A 18 8.97 -9.19 14.03
CA ALA A 18 9.66 -7.92 13.87
C ALA A 18 10.66 -7.95 12.69
N LYS A 19 11.49 -9.00 12.57
CA LYS A 19 12.40 -9.17 11.42
C LYS A 19 11.65 -9.29 10.10
N ASN A 20 10.52 -9.99 10.10
CA ASN A 20 9.68 -10.16 8.92
C ASN A 20 9.02 -8.83 8.50
N ALA A 21 8.48 -8.06 9.46
CA ALA A 21 7.94 -6.72 9.26
C ALA A 21 9.01 -5.74 8.72
N THR A 22 10.25 -5.82 9.22
CA THR A 22 11.36 -5.01 8.72
C THR A 22 11.69 -5.33 7.26
N LYS A 23 11.70 -6.61 6.87
CA LYS A 23 11.97 -7.01 5.47
C LYS A 23 10.96 -6.42 4.50
N ILE A 24 9.68 -6.48 4.85
CA ILE A 24 8.65 -5.90 3.98
C ILE A 24 8.72 -4.36 3.97
N LEU A 25 9.05 -3.74 5.09
CA LEU A 25 9.26 -2.28 5.16
C LEU A 25 10.37 -1.82 4.20
N PHE A 26 11.48 -2.56 4.11
CA PHE A 26 12.53 -2.26 3.13
C PHE A 26 12.02 -2.30 1.68
N TRP A 27 11.21 -3.29 1.32
CA TRP A 27 10.61 -3.36 0.00
C TRP A 27 9.64 -2.21 -0.28
N ILE A 28 8.81 -1.85 0.70
CA ILE A 28 7.87 -0.72 0.59
C ILE A 28 8.63 0.60 0.41
N ILE A 29 9.69 0.82 1.19
CA ILE A 29 10.54 2.02 1.07
C ILE A 29 11.23 2.05 -0.29
N ALA A 30 11.82 0.93 -0.74
CA ALA A 30 12.44 0.84 -2.05
C ALA A 30 11.43 1.17 -3.17
N PHE A 31 10.22 0.61 -3.10
CA PHE A 31 9.15 0.89 -4.06
C PHE A 31 8.70 2.36 -4.05
N ALA A 32 8.58 2.98 -2.88
CA ALA A 32 8.24 4.39 -2.76
C ALA A 32 9.35 5.30 -3.34
N ILE A 33 10.61 4.97 -3.09
CA ILE A 33 11.75 5.69 -3.66
C ILE A 33 11.75 5.57 -5.18
N THR A 34 11.55 4.38 -5.75
CA THR A 34 11.50 4.20 -7.20
C THR A 34 10.30 4.87 -7.86
N MET A 35 9.23 5.13 -7.11
CA MET A 35 8.10 5.94 -7.58
C MET A 35 8.44 7.43 -7.61
N VAL A 36 9.04 7.96 -6.54
CA VAL A 36 9.25 9.41 -6.37
C VAL A 36 10.48 9.90 -7.13
N LEU A 37 11.59 9.16 -7.04
CA LEU A 37 12.90 9.61 -7.53
C LEU A 37 12.90 9.95 -9.03
N PRO A 38 12.35 9.12 -9.95
CA PRO A 38 12.33 9.44 -11.37
C PRO A 38 11.47 10.69 -11.66
N ASN A 39 10.34 10.84 -10.99
CA ASN A 39 9.47 12.02 -11.14
C ASN A 39 10.18 13.31 -10.71
N VAL A 40 10.91 13.27 -9.60
CA VAL A 40 11.71 14.42 -9.12
C VAL A 40 12.87 14.70 -10.06
N ALA A 41 13.60 13.68 -10.49
CA ALA A 41 14.74 13.82 -11.40
C ALA A 41 14.35 14.43 -12.75
N ILE A 42 13.23 13.98 -13.34
CA ILE A 42 12.68 14.55 -14.58
C ILE A 42 12.27 16.01 -14.36
N LYS A 43 11.56 16.32 -13.26
CA LYS A 43 11.12 17.68 -12.95
C LYS A 43 12.30 18.65 -12.73
N LEU A 44 13.41 18.15 -12.18
CA LEU A 44 14.65 18.92 -11.98
C LEU A 44 15.58 18.89 -13.20
N ASN A 45 15.15 18.31 -14.33
CA ASN A 45 15.93 18.16 -15.56
C ASN A 45 17.27 17.43 -15.37
N TRP A 46 17.34 16.46 -14.44
CA TRP A 46 18.54 15.61 -14.27
C TRP A 46 18.73 14.64 -15.44
N PHE A 47 17.62 14.20 -16.05
CA PHE A 47 17.60 13.47 -17.32
C PHE A 47 16.23 13.63 -17.99
N ASP A 48 16.21 13.57 -19.31
CA ASP A 48 15.02 13.64 -20.16
C ASP A 48 15.01 12.55 -21.25
N SER A 49 16.02 11.67 -21.27
CA SER A 49 16.14 10.65 -22.30
C SER A 49 15.06 9.57 -22.15
N ASN A 50 14.40 9.25 -23.26
CA ASN A 50 13.36 8.20 -23.31
C ASN A 50 13.87 6.85 -22.78
N LEU A 51 15.15 6.54 -22.99
CA LEU A 51 15.78 5.32 -22.49
C LEU A 51 15.85 5.30 -20.96
N LEU A 52 16.32 6.38 -20.32
CA LEU A 52 16.43 6.46 -18.86
C LEU A 52 15.06 6.46 -18.18
N ILE A 53 14.07 7.12 -18.80
CA ILE A 53 12.68 7.08 -18.35
C ILE A 53 12.15 5.64 -18.39
N MET A 54 12.34 4.94 -19.51
CA MET A 54 11.89 3.56 -19.66
C MET A 54 12.56 2.61 -18.65
N MET A 55 13.87 2.74 -18.46
CA MET A 55 14.60 1.97 -17.45
C MET A 55 14.06 2.23 -16.04
N SER A 56 13.72 3.48 -15.71
CA SER A 56 13.15 3.85 -14.41
C SER A 56 11.77 3.20 -14.19
N VAL A 57 10.92 3.18 -15.22
CA VAL A 57 9.60 2.52 -15.16
C VAL A 57 9.74 1.01 -14.99
N ILE A 58 10.62 0.36 -15.75
CA ILE A 58 10.89 -1.09 -15.60
C ILE A 58 11.40 -1.40 -14.19
N PHE A 59 12.34 -0.62 -13.68
CA PHE A 59 12.87 -0.80 -12.34
C PHE A 59 11.81 -0.62 -11.27
N HIS A 60 10.93 0.39 -11.41
CA HIS A 60 9.78 0.56 -10.52
C HIS A 60 8.85 -0.67 -10.55
N GLY A 61 8.55 -1.19 -11.74
CA GLY A 61 7.77 -2.43 -11.91
C GLY A 61 8.40 -3.63 -11.19
N ILE A 62 9.72 -3.83 -11.30
CA ILE A 62 10.45 -4.89 -10.60
C ILE A 62 10.33 -4.73 -9.08
N THR A 63 10.49 -3.50 -8.55
CA THR A 63 10.30 -3.26 -7.12
C THR A 63 8.86 -3.53 -6.67
N GLY A 64 7.86 -3.25 -7.50
CA GLY A 64 6.46 -3.58 -7.24
C GLY A 64 6.23 -5.09 -7.12
N ILE A 65 6.80 -5.88 -8.02
CA ILE A 65 6.79 -7.35 -7.91
C ILE A 65 7.47 -7.80 -6.61
N GLY A 66 8.60 -7.18 -6.26
CA GLY A 66 9.31 -7.41 -5.00
C GLY A 66 8.42 -7.19 -3.78
N VAL A 67 7.70 -6.06 -3.70
CA VAL A 67 6.74 -5.78 -2.63
C VAL A 67 5.67 -6.87 -2.54
N VAL A 68 5.09 -7.30 -3.66
CA VAL A 68 4.05 -8.34 -3.67
C VAL A 68 4.59 -9.66 -3.11
N LEU A 69 5.78 -10.08 -3.55
CA LEU A 69 6.40 -11.33 -3.08
C LEU A 69 6.78 -11.24 -1.59
N ALA A 70 7.31 -10.10 -1.14
CA ALA A 70 7.61 -9.88 0.27
C ALA A 70 6.33 -9.85 1.12
N TYR A 71 5.26 -9.20 0.66
CA TYR A 71 3.97 -9.16 1.36
C TYR A 71 3.33 -10.54 1.46
N LYS A 72 3.40 -11.34 0.39
CA LYS A 72 2.95 -12.74 0.41
C LYS A 72 3.72 -13.57 1.44
N ARG A 73 5.04 -13.39 1.52
CA ARG A 73 5.87 -14.07 2.53
C ARG A 73 5.53 -13.58 3.94
N PHE A 74 5.36 -12.27 4.11
CA PHE A 74 5.01 -11.64 5.37
C PHE A 74 3.73 -12.27 5.93
N LEU A 75 2.66 -12.31 5.14
CA LEU A 75 1.38 -12.91 5.53
C LEU A 75 1.49 -14.39 5.92
N LYS A 76 2.36 -15.17 5.26
CA LYS A 76 2.54 -16.60 5.57
C LYS A 76 3.23 -16.84 6.91
N GLU A 77 4.08 -15.92 7.33
CA GLU A 77 4.84 -16.04 8.57
C GLU A 77 4.07 -15.54 9.80
N LEU A 78 2.98 -14.78 9.60
CA LEU A 78 2.07 -14.34 10.66
C LEU A 78 1.28 -15.50 11.29
N ASP A 79 0.86 -15.31 12.54
CA ASP A 79 -0.12 -16.16 13.20
C ASP A 79 -1.48 -16.12 12.47
N GLU A 80 -2.35 -17.09 12.76
CA GLU A 80 -3.62 -17.25 12.04
C GLU A 80 -4.57 -16.08 12.26
N LEU A 81 -4.56 -15.47 13.46
CA LEU A 81 -5.44 -14.38 13.82
C LEU A 81 -5.04 -13.08 13.12
N GLU A 82 -3.76 -12.69 13.21
CA GLU A 82 -3.24 -11.50 12.52
C GLU A 82 -3.34 -11.68 11.00
N ARG A 83 -3.04 -12.87 10.46
CA ARG A 83 -3.22 -13.15 9.02
C ARG A 83 -4.69 -12.97 8.59
N LYS A 84 -5.65 -13.42 9.39
CA LYS A 84 -7.07 -13.19 9.13
C LYS A 84 -7.41 -11.69 9.15
N ILE A 85 -6.97 -10.97 10.18
CA ILE A 85 -7.20 -9.52 10.30
C ILE A 85 -6.65 -8.77 9.08
N GLN A 86 -5.45 -9.16 8.61
CA GLN A 86 -4.83 -8.61 7.41
C GLN A 86 -5.66 -8.86 6.14
N PHE A 87 -6.16 -10.08 5.95
CA PHE A 87 -7.02 -10.41 4.82
C PHE A 87 -8.36 -9.69 4.87
N ASP A 88 -9.01 -9.63 6.04
CA ASP A 88 -10.27 -8.89 6.22
C ASP A 88 -10.07 -7.40 5.89
N ALA A 89 -8.97 -6.80 6.35
CA ALA A 89 -8.63 -5.41 6.04
C ALA A 89 -8.36 -5.18 4.54
N LEU A 90 -7.70 -6.13 3.86
CA LEU A 90 -7.49 -6.07 2.42
C LEU A 90 -8.80 -6.16 1.64
N VAL A 91 -9.73 -7.03 2.06
CA VAL A 91 -11.06 -7.15 1.43
C VAL A 91 -11.81 -5.83 1.52
N VAL A 92 -11.81 -5.18 2.67
CA VAL A 92 -12.45 -3.86 2.84
C VAL A 92 -11.79 -2.82 1.93
N ALA A 93 -10.46 -2.71 1.97
CA ALA A 93 -9.74 -1.70 1.19
C ALA A 93 -9.92 -1.86 -0.32
N LEU A 94 -9.76 -3.09 -0.83
CA LEU A 94 -9.91 -3.40 -2.25
C LEU A 94 -11.37 -3.27 -2.68
N GLY A 95 -12.32 -3.72 -1.85
CA GLY A 95 -13.75 -3.56 -2.11
C GLY A 95 -14.18 -2.10 -2.18
N THR A 96 -13.75 -1.27 -1.22
CA THR A 96 -14.04 0.17 -1.22
C THR A 96 -13.42 0.86 -2.45
N ALA A 97 -12.19 0.51 -2.82
CA ALA A 97 -11.55 1.07 -3.99
C ALA A 97 -12.28 0.66 -5.29
N LEU A 98 -12.64 -0.61 -5.45
CA LEU A 98 -13.38 -1.12 -6.59
C LEU A 98 -14.74 -0.43 -6.75
N VAL A 99 -15.51 -0.31 -5.66
CA VAL A 99 -16.83 0.36 -5.67
C VAL A 99 -16.67 1.85 -5.97
N SER A 100 -15.74 2.54 -5.31
CA SER A 100 -15.57 3.98 -5.50
C SER A 100 -15.08 4.32 -6.91
N THR A 101 -14.17 3.51 -7.46
CA THR A 101 -13.66 3.69 -8.81
C THR A 101 -14.69 3.34 -9.89
N SER A 102 -15.56 2.35 -9.67
CA SER A 102 -16.63 2.03 -10.61
C SER A 102 -17.70 3.12 -10.66
N VAL A 103 -18.11 3.64 -9.50
CA VAL A 103 -19.01 4.80 -9.41
C VAL A 103 -18.40 6.02 -10.11
N TYR A 104 -17.13 6.32 -9.83
CA TYR A 104 -16.41 7.40 -10.51
C TYR A 104 -16.33 7.20 -12.03
N ALA A 105 -16.08 5.98 -12.49
CA ALA A 105 -16.03 5.68 -13.92
C ALA A 105 -17.37 5.99 -14.60
N ILE A 106 -18.50 5.61 -13.99
CA ILE A 106 -19.85 5.92 -14.51
C ILE A 106 -20.11 7.43 -14.48
N LEU A 107 -19.81 8.11 -13.39
CA LEU A 107 -20.00 9.58 -13.30
C LEU A 107 -19.13 10.34 -14.32
N LYS A 108 -17.95 9.80 -14.63
CA LYS A 108 -17.06 10.39 -15.64
C LYS A 108 -17.65 10.26 -17.04
N THR A 109 -18.35 9.17 -17.37
CA THR A 109 -18.98 9.02 -18.70
C THR A 109 -20.17 9.96 -18.91
N THR A 110 -20.84 10.39 -17.83
CA THR A 110 -21.93 11.37 -17.91
C THR A 110 -21.44 12.83 -18.00
N GLY A 111 -20.14 13.07 -17.80
CA GLY A 111 -19.57 14.42 -17.75
C GLY A 111 -19.87 15.19 -16.46
N LEU A 112 -20.51 14.56 -15.47
CA LEU A 112 -20.85 15.21 -14.19
C LEU A 112 -19.63 15.45 -13.29
N VAL A 113 -18.55 14.70 -13.49
CA VAL A 113 -17.31 14.83 -12.70
C VAL A 113 -16.08 14.95 -13.59
N GLY A 114 -15.10 15.73 -13.14
CA GLY A 114 -13.81 15.92 -13.81
C GLY A 114 -12.82 14.77 -13.57
N SER A 115 -11.59 14.94 -14.07
CA SER A 115 -10.52 13.96 -13.88
C SER A 115 -10.00 13.93 -12.44
N VAL A 116 -9.99 12.74 -11.83
CA VAL A 116 -9.38 12.44 -10.53
C VAL A 116 -7.94 11.96 -10.70
N ASN A 117 -7.05 12.43 -9.82
CA ASN A 117 -5.67 11.96 -9.76
C ASN A 117 -5.62 10.55 -9.14
N LEU A 118 -4.83 9.64 -9.71
CA LEU A 118 -4.59 8.29 -9.21
C LEU A 118 -4.15 8.27 -7.74
N SER A 119 -3.44 9.30 -7.27
CA SER A 119 -3.05 9.44 -5.86
C SER A 119 -4.24 9.39 -4.89
N ILE A 120 -5.43 9.86 -5.29
CA ILE A 120 -6.64 9.81 -4.45
C ILE A 120 -7.10 8.36 -4.26
N ILE A 121 -6.99 7.53 -5.29
CA ILE A 121 -7.36 6.09 -5.23
C ILE A 121 -6.37 5.35 -4.33
N ILE A 122 -5.07 5.63 -4.46
CA ILE A 122 -4.03 5.04 -3.61
C ILE A 122 -4.28 5.43 -2.15
N MET A 123 -4.54 6.72 -1.88
CA MET A 123 -4.88 7.21 -0.54
C MET A 123 -6.11 6.52 0.04
N LEU A 124 -7.18 6.36 -0.76
CA LEU A 124 -8.39 5.65 -0.36
C LEU A 124 -8.06 4.22 0.09
N ILE A 125 -7.29 3.46 -0.70
CA ILE A 125 -6.86 2.10 -0.36
C ILE A 125 -6.05 2.11 0.94
N SER A 126 -5.05 2.99 1.06
CA SER A 126 -4.16 3.02 2.23
C SER A 126 -4.91 3.35 3.52
N VAL A 127 -5.79 4.35 3.49
CA VAL A 127 -6.57 4.76 4.67
C VAL A 127 -7.57 3.69 5.07
N THR A 128 -8.34 3.17 4.11
CA THR A 128 -9.35 2.13 4.40
C THR A 128 -8.72 0.85 4.92
N TYR A 129 -7.59 0.44 4.35
CA TYR A 129 -6.80 -0.68 4.87
C TYR A 129 -6.31 -0.43 6.30
N ALA A 130 -5.67 0.73 6.56
CA ALA A 130 -5.13 1.05 7.88
C ALA A 130 -6.23 1.11 8.96
N VAL A 131 -7.36 1.76 8.66
CA VAL A 131 -8.51 1.82 9.57
C VAL A 131 -9.08 0.44 9.83
N SER A 132 -9.27 -0.37 8.78
CA SER A 132 -9.80 -1.74 8.92
C SER A 132 -8.87 -2.64 9.72
N LEU A 133 -7.55 -2.48 9.55
CA LEU A 133 -6.54 -3.20 10.31
C LEU A 133 -6.60 -2.85 11.80
N ILE A 134 -6.69 -1.55 12.13
CA ILE A 134 -6.82 -1.09 13.51
C ILE A 134 -8.10 -1.62 14.14
N ILE A 135 -9.23 -1.53 13.43
CA ILE A 135 -10.51 -2.06 13.91
C ILE A 135 -10.42 -3.57 14.17
N GLY A 136 -9.83 -4.34 13.25
CA GLY A 136 -9.65 -5.77 13.41
C GLY A 136 -8.82 -6.11 14.65
N ARG A 137 -7.67 -5.45 14.82
CA ARG A 137 -6.80 -5.65 15.99
C ARG A 137 -7.45 -5.25 17.31
N VAL A 138 -8.26 -4.18 17.32
CA VAL A 138 -9.01 -3.77 18.53
C VAL A 138 -10.12 -4.76 18.86
N ARG A 139 -10.77 -5.37 17.86
CA ARG A 139 -11.87 -6.32 18.07
C ARG A 139 -11.43 -7.67 18.63
N TYR A 140 -10.24 -8.13 18.25
CA TYR A 140 -9.73 -9.46 18.62
C TYR A 140 -8.72 -9.44 19.77
N ARG A 141 -8.62 -8.31 20.46
CA ARG A 141 -7.93 -8.17 21.75
C ARG A 141 -8.93 -8.20 22.88
#